data_AF-A0A9W7F837-F1
#
_entry.id   AF-A0A9W7F837-F1
#
_cell.length_a   1.000
_cell.length_b   1.000
_cell.length_c   1.000
_cell.angle_alpha   90.00
_cell.angle_beta   90.00
_cell.angle_gamma   90.00
#
_symmetry.space_group_name_H-M   'P 1'
#
loop_
_entity.id
_entity.type
_entity.pdbx_description
1 polymer ?
#
loop_
_entity_poly.entity_id
_entity_poly.type
_entity_poly.pdbx_seq_one_letter_code
_entity_poly.pdbx_strand_id
1 'polypeptide(L)'
;GFIFAVEEFTGYYDPSYGRMLTISVAGAVGAYYGFNALLDSSSGVLSNYALPFYGSVTVTGSELFAGNMLYISVVNGVALGLLGGLNAQALLLLLEVKSWTSRKSPHLAYAWAVACGVLFVSLASNAGTGGTHAATLFGNGDAAVVQALNANNYCPGTSARTAGYIPAWFGVAKAAATLLTYLSGACGGIFAPTFSAASGWATLMYCGLWRPALAAVDPSFCVISGTAAYFSGFTGSPMTTFALITGMVYVSGTAEEQMMYKAGTLISSIVGSHLSAFITPVKLYERMSHILLEGYEKDKAAPETSWAWAVWVRERCFPDLPGTTFVRVVEHDETEDNVEMGTFKKEWERLKELDFFPNYY
;
A
#
# COMPACT_ATOMS: atom_id res chain seq x y z
N GLY A 1 9.44 -0.05 10.76
CA GLY A 1 9.65 1.39 11.05
C GLY A 1 11.00 1.86 10.54
N PHE A 2 12.05 1.70 11.34
CA PHE A 2 13.41 2.13 10.98
C PHE A 2 13.91 1.58 9.63
N ILE A 3 13.87 0.26 9.44
CA ILE A 3 14.33 -0.39 8.20
C ILE A 3 13.56 0.12 6.98
N PHE A 4 12.25 0.39 7.12
CA PHE A 4 11.45 0.98 6.06
C PHE A 4 11.93 2.38 5.66
N ALA A 5 12.23 3.22 6.64
CA ALA A 5 12.73 4.57 6.36
C ALA A 5 14.06 4.54 5.61
N VAL A 6 14.95 3.60 5.97
CA VAL A 6 16.23 3.42 5.29
C VAL A 6 16.03 2.83 3.90
N GLU A 7 15.39 1.67 3.78
CA GLU A 7 15.32 0.96 2.50
C GLU A 7 14.44 1.67 1.45
N GLU A 8 13.38 2.37 1.88
CA GLU A 8 12.41 2.95 0.96
C GLU A 8 12.64 4.45 0.67
N PHE A 9 13.10 5.23 1.66
CA PHE A 9 13.19 6.69 1.51
C PHE A 9 14.60 7.21 1.25
N THR A 10 15.66 6.41 1.39
CA THR A 10 17.05 6.91 1.21
C THR A 10 17.59 6.71 -0.20
N GLY A 11 16.74 6.82 -1.23
CA GLY A 11 17.04 6.42 -2.63
C GLY A 11 18.38 6.89 -3.21
N TYR A 12 19.01 7.95 -2.66
CA TYR A 12 20.39 8.35 -2.94
C TYR A 12 21.11 8.73 -1.65
N TYR A 13 22.37 8.36 -1.46
CA TYR A 13 23.13 8.65 -0.24
C TYR A 13 23.56 10.13 -0.16
N ASP A 14 22.79 10.96 0.55
CA ASP A 14 23.15 12.32 0.99
C ASP A 14 23.63 12.29 2.47
N PRO A 15 24.76 12.91 2.86
CA PRO A 15 25.14 13.06 4.26
C PRO A 15 24.06 13.65 5.20
N SER A 16 23.02 14.32 4.68
CA SER A 16 21.83 14.72 5.44
C SER A 16 21.00 13.55 6.01
N TYR A 17 21.12 12.33 5.46
CA TYR A 17 20.41 11.12 5.94
C TYR A 17 20.82 10.66 7.33
N GLY A 18 22.02 10.99 7.82
CA GLY A 18 22.41 10.67 9.20
C GLY A 18 21.45 11.29 10.24
N ARG A 19 20.89 12.45 9.93
CA ARG A 19 19.87 13.12 10.75
C ARG A 19 18.51 12.45 10.62
N MET A 20 18.08 12.08 9.42
CA MET A 20 16.83 11.30 9.23
C MET A 20 16.90 9.93 9.90
N LEU A 21 18.06 9.26 9.85
CA LEU A 21 18.33 8.00 10.52
C LEU A 21 18.14 8.17 12.04
N THR A 22 18.77 9.19 12.62
CA THR A 22 18.70 9.50 14.05
C THR A 22 17.26 9.85 14.47
N ILE A 23 16.56 10.67 13.69
CA ILE A 23 15.15 11.02 13.93
C ILE A 23 14.25 9.80 13.79
N SER A 24 14.51 8.91 12.83
CA SER A 24 13.71 7.70 12.63
C SER A 24 13.92 6.70 13.76
N VAL A 25 15.17 6.52 14.24
CA VAL A 25 15.46 5.66 15.39
C VAL A 25 14.87 6.26 16.66
N ALA A 26 15.18 7.53 16.97
CA ALA A 26 14.68 8.20 18.17
C ALA A 26 13.14 8.30 18.17
N GLY A 27 12.53 8.57 17.01
CA GLY A 27 11.09 8.61 16.83
C GLY A 27 10.44 7.24 16.92
N ALA A 28 11.03 6.18 16.34
CA ALA A 28 10.49 4.83 16.45
C ALA A 28 10.62 4.27 17.87
N VAL A 29 11.77 4.47 18.52
CA VAL A 29 12.02 4.09 19.92
C VAL A 29 11.11 4.91 20.84
N GLY A 30 11.06 6.23 20.66
CA GLY A 30 10.21 7.13 21.43
C GLY A 30 8.72 6.86 21.24
N ALA A 31 8.27 6.53 20.03
CA ALA A 31 6.89 6.08 19.80
C ALA A 31 6.65 4.73 20.46
N TYR A 32 7.51 3.74 20.26
CA TYR A 32 7.31 2.41 20.86
C TYR A 32 7.28 2.45 22.38
N TYR A 33 8.29 3.05 23.02
CA TYR A 33 8.36 3.16 24.47
C TYR A 33 7.39 4.20 25.02
N GLY A 34 7.14 5.30 24.31
CA GLY A 34 6.18 6.32 24.70
C GLY A 34 4.75 5.80 24.64
N PHE A 35 4.37 5.09 23.57
CA PHE A 35 3.12 4.34 23.54
C PHE A 35 3.12 3.32 24.68
N ASN A 36 4.11 2.44 24.81
CA ASN A 36 4.13 1.45 25.90
C ASN A 36 4.07 2.06 27.32
N ALA A 37 4.67 3.23 27.55
CA ALA A 37 4.59 3.95 28.82
C ALA A 37 3.24 4.63 29.05
N LEU A 38 2.57 5.10 27.98
CA LEU A 38 1.19 5.58 28.02
C LEU A 38 0.16 4.43 28.15
N LEU A 39 0.58 3.19 27.86
CA LEU A 39 -0.26 2.00 27.81
C LEU A 39 -0.42 1.27 29.17
N ASP A 40 0.23 1.72 30.24
CA ASP A 40 0.11 1.11 31.59
C ASP A 40 -0.59 2.07 32.55
N SER A 41 -1.87 1.89 32.94
CA SER A 41 -2.23 0.97 34.03
C SER A 41 -3.75 0.81 34.27
N SER A 42 -4.63 1.35 33.42
CA SER A 42 -6.08 1.40 33.72
C SER A 42 -7.03 0.90 32.63
N SER A 43 -6.52 0.54 31.44
CA SER A 43 -7.37 0.02 30.36
C SER A 43 -6.84 -1.33 29.85
N GLY A 44 -7.44 -2.42 30.34
CA GLY A 44 -7.22 -3.79 29.84
C GLY A 44 -7.57 -4.00 28.36
N VAL A 45 -7.85 -2.93 27.61
CA VAL A 45 -8.10 -2.89 26.17
C VAL A 45 -6.79 -2.90 25.37
N LEU A 46 -5.68 -2.47 25.98
CA LEU A 46 -4.46 -2.11 25.26
C LEU A 46 -3.22 -2.98 25.56
N SER A 47 -3.29 -3.90 26.53
CA SER A 47 -2.25 -4.93 26.77
C SER A 47 -2.05 -5.88 25.57
N ASN A 48 -2.97 -5.87 24.59
CA ASN A 48 -2.88 -6.61 23.33
C ASN A 48 -1.90 -6.00 22.31
N TYR A 49 -1.42 -4.77 22.52
CA TYR A 49 -0.50 -4.11 21.58
C TYR A 49 0.99 -4.31 21.91
N ALA A 50 1.30 -4.85 23.09
CA ALA A 50 2.65 -5.31 23.47
C ALA A 50 2.93 -6.76 23.03
N LEU A 51 1.92 -7.43 22.47
CA LEU A 51 1.99 -8.78 21.93
C LEU A 51 2.22 -8.73 20.40
N PRO A 52 2.83 -9.78 19.81
CA PRO A 52 2.92 -9.89 18.35
C PRO A 52 1.53 -9.68 17.73
N PHE A 53 1.40 -8.70 16.83
CA PHE A 53 0.12 -8.24 16.28
C PHE A 53 -0.71 -9.37 15.65
N TYR A 54 -0.05 -10.39 15.09
CA TYR A 54 -0.70 -11.58 14.52
C TYR A 54 -0.59 -12.85 15.39
N GLY A 55 -0.05 -12.74 16.61
CA GLY A 55 0.09 -13.85 17.56
C GLY A 55 1.42 -14.60 17.45
N SER A 56 1.46 -15.79 18.07
CA SER A 56 2.63 -16.66 18.11
C SER A 56 2.46 -17.92 17.25
N VAL A 57 3.53 -18.31 16.57
CA VAL A 57 3.65 -19.55 15.82
C VAL A 57 4.67 -20.43 16.53
N THR A 58 4.25 -21.62 16.96
CA THR A 58 5.15 -22.60 17.56
C THR A 58 5.67 -23.54 16.48
N VAL A 59 6.97 -23.53 16.30
CA VAL A 59 7.69 -24.41 15.39
C VAL A 59 8.14 -25.63 16.18
N THR A 60 7.81 -26.82 15.68
CA THR A 60 8.22 -28.10 16.28
C THR A 60 8.64 -29.09 15.19
N GLY A 61 9.90 -29.53 15.22
CA GLY A 61 10.35 -30.69 14.43
C GLY A 61 11.72 -30.50 13.78
N SER A 62 12.72 -31.21 14.29
CA SER A 62 14.14 -31.02 13.96
C SER A 62 14.65 -31.76 12.71
N GLU A 63 13.94 -32.77 12.18
CA GLU A 63 14.59 -33.73 11.24
C GLU A 63 14.28 -33.52 9.74
N LEU A 64 13.27 -32.72 9.37
CA LEU A 64 12.87 -32.44 7.97
C LEU A 64 13.08 -30.97 7.56
N PHE A 65 13.75 -30.18 8.42
CA PHE A 65 13.60 -28.74 8.48
C PHE A 65 14.39 -27.99 7.39
N ALA A 66 15.64 -28.36 7.09
CA ALA A 66 16.50 -27.50 6.26
C ALA A 66 16.19 -27.55 4.75
N GLY A 67 16.14 -28.74 4.17
CA GLY A 67 16.00 -28.89 2.71
C GLY A 67 14.64 -28.42 2.21
N ASN A 68 13.57 -28.82 2.89
CA ASN A 68 12.21 -28.48 2.48
C ASN A 68 11.91 -26.99 2.69
N MET A 69 12.40 -26.37 3.77
CA MET A 69 12.13 -24.94 4.00
C MET A 69 12.83 -24.04 2.99
N LEU A 70 14.07 -24.36 2.62
CA LEU A 70 14.77 -23.62 1.55
C LEU A 70 14.02 -23.78 0.21
N TYR A 71 13.62 -25.00 -0.12
CA TYR A 71 12.85 -25.29 -1.33
C TYR A 71 11.51 -24.51 -1.36
N ILE A 72 10.74 -24.57 -0.28
CA ILE A 72 9.50 -23.82 -0.12
C ILE A 72 9.75 -22.33 -0.26
N SER A 73 10.82 -21.82 0.38
CA SER A 73 11.14 -20.38 0.36
C SER A 73 11.43 -19.87 -1.04
N VAL A 74 12.21 -20.62 -1.82
CA VAL A 74 12.54 -20.25 -3.20
C VAL A 74 11.30 -20.32 -4.08
N VAL A 75 10.52 -21.39 -4.00
CA VAL A 75 9.33 -21.57 -4.84
C VAL A 75 8.23 -20.56 -4.47
N ASN A 76 8.01 -20.28 -3.19
CA ASN A 76 7.14 -19.20 -2.73
C ASN A 76 7.66 -17.84 -3.21
N GLY A 77 8.96 -17.59 -3.06
CA GLY A 77 9.65 -16.41 -3.60
C GLY A 77 9.32 -16.18 -5.07
N VAL A 78 9.47 -17.22 -5.89
CA VAL A 78 9.18 -17.15 -7.32
C VAL A 78 7.70 -16.89 -7.59
N ALA A 79 6.81 -17.78 -7.14
CA ALA A 79 5.42 -17.73 -7.52
C ALA A 79 4.71 -16.49 -6.96
N LEU A 80 4.88 -16.25 -5.66
CA LEU A 80 4.17 -15.18 -4.96
C LEU A 80 4.83 -13.83 -5.17
N GLY A 81 6.15 -13.77 -5.36
CA GLY A 81 6.85 -12.55 -5.74
C GLY A 81 6.39 -12.00 -7.10
N LEU A 82 6.27 -12.88 -8.11
CA LEU A 82 5.73 -12.50 -9.42
C LEU A 82 4.28 -12.03 -9.31
N LEU A 83 3.43 -12.70 -8.52
CA LEU A 83 2.05 -12.24 -8.28
C LEU A 83 2.01 -10.88 -7.57
N GLY A 84 2.89 -10.64 -6.60
CA GLY A 84 3.05 -9.34 -5.94
C GLY A 84 3.43 -8.25 -6.94
N GLY A 85 4.41 -8.53 -7.81
CA GLY A 85 4.81 -7.63 -8.90
C GLY A 85 3.69 -7.34 -9.89
N LEU A 86 2.93 -8.36 -10.32
CA LEU A 86 1.76 -8.17 -11.18
C LEU A 86 0.71 -7.27 -10.53
N ASN A 87 0.47 -7.44 -9.23
CA ASN A 87 -0.49 -6.60 -8.51
C ASN A 87 0.01 -5.15 -8.37
N ALA A 88 1.32 -4.94 -8.17
CA ALA A 88 1.93 -3.61 -8.17
C ALA A 88 1.83 -2.97 -9.55
N GLN A 89 2.13 -3.70 -10.62
CA GLN A 89 2.00 -3.23 -12.00
C GLN A 89 0.56 -2.83 -12.32
N ALA A 90 -0.41 -3.67 -11.93
CA ALA A 90 -1.82 -3.37 -12.12
C ALA A 90 -2.22 -2.07 -11.40
N LEU A 91 -1.76 -1.88 -10.16
CA LEU A 91 -2.00 -0.64 -9.42
C LEU A 91 -1.43 0.58 -10.14
N LEU A 92 -0.16 0.50 -10.56
CA LEU A 92 0.53 1.60 -11.21
C LEU A 92 -0.13 1.99 -12.54
N LEU A 93 -0.46 1.01 -13.37
CA LEU A 93 -1.18 1.24 -14.63
C LEU A 93 -2.55 1.90 -14.39
N LEU A 94 -3.30 1.41 -13.40
CA LEU A 94 -4.61 1.98 -13.07
C LEU A 94 -4.50 3.39 -12.46
N LEU A 95 -3.44 3.68 -11.72
CA LEU A 95 -3.15 5.03 -11.22
C LEU A 95 -2.78 6.00 -12.35
N GLU A 96 -2.03 5.56 -13.35
CA GLU A 96 -1.73 6.36 -14.54
C GLU A 96 -3.03 6.70 -15.31
N VAL A 97 -3.89 5.70 -15.56
CA VAL A 97 -5.21 5.88 -16.18
C VAL A 97 -6.10 6.80 -15.36
N LYS A 98 -6.16 6.61 -14.04
CA LYS A 98 -6.90 7.50 -13.13
C LYS A 98 -6.37 8.93 -13.25
N SER A 99 -5.06 9.12 -13.17
CA SER A 99 -4.45 10.44 -13.22
C SER A 99 -4.77 11.17 -14.52
N TRP A 100 -4.88 10.45 -15.64
CA TRP A 100 -5.25 11.02 -16.93
C TRP A 100 -6.74 11.41 -17.00
N THR A 101 -7.62 10.59 -16.43
CA THR A 101 -9.07 10.81 -16.47
C THR A 101 -9.55 11.84 -15.45
N SER A 102 -9.02 11.81 -14.22
CA SER A 102 -9.44 12.69 -13.12
C SER A 102 -9.01 14.15 -13.33
N ARG A 103 -7.97 14.40 -14.14
CA ARG A 103 -7.51 15.76 -14.46
C ARG A 103 -8.44 16.51 -15.41
N LYS A 104 -9.19 15.81 -16.26
CA LYS A 104 -10.08 16.45 -17.24
C LYS A 104 -11.29 17.12 -16.59
N SER A 105 -11.75 16.60 -15.46
CA SER A 105 -12.90 17.15 -14.75
C SER A 105 -12.97 16.63 -13.31
N PRO A 106 -13.28 17.48 -12.31
CA PRO A 106 -13.53 17.03 -10.95
C PRO A 106 -14.72 16.05 -10.87
N HIS A 107 -15.71 16.17 -11.75
CA HIS A 107 -16.85 15.25 -11.81
C HIS A 107 -16.42 13.83 -12.21
N LEU A 108 -15.45 13.70 -13.10
CA LEU A 108 -14.88 12.41 -13.46
C LEU A 108 -14.11 11.78 -12.30
N ALA A 109 -13.43 12.59 -11.48
CA ALA A 109 -12.77 12.11 -10.27
C ALA A 109 -13.78 11.54 -9.25
N TYR A 110 -14.90 12.24 -9.02
CA TYR A 110 -15.97 11.73 -8.15
C TYR A 110 -16.65 10.49 -8.74
N ALA A 111 -16.95 10.49 -10.05
CA ALA A 111 -17.54 9.34 -10.73
C ALA A 111 -16.62 8.10 -10.64
N TRP A 112 -15.30 8.29 -10.75
CA TRP A 112 -14.31 7.24 -10.56
C TRP A 112 -14.33 6.66 -9.15
N ALA A 113 -14.38 7.52 -8.13
CA ALA A 113 -14.48 7.09 -6.73
C ALA A 113 -15.78 6.30 -6.46
N VAL A 114 -16.92 6.79 -6.96
CA VAL A 114 -18.21 6.09 -6.86
C VAL A 114 -18.15 4.74 -7.57
N ALA A 115 -17.59 4.67 -8.78
CA ALA A 115 -17.45 3.42 -9.52
C ALA A 115 -16.58 2.40 -8.76
N CYS A 116 -15.46 2.83 -8.18
CA CYS A 116 -14.62 1.97 -7.33
C CYS A 116 -15.40 1.43 -6.12
N GLY A 117 -16.19 2.29 -5.45
CA GLY A 117 -17.02 1.89 -4.31
C GLY A 117 -18.10 0.87 -4.70
N VAL A 118 -18.81 1.11 -5.82
CA VAL A 118 -19.81 0.17 -6.34
C VAL A 118 -19.19 -1.16 -6.73
N LEU A 119 -18.04 -1.15 -7.42
CA LEU A 119 -17.30 -2.36 -7.78
C LEU A 119 -16.81 -3.12 -6.54
N PHE A 120 -16.32 -2.40 -5.53
CA PHE A 120 -15.87 -3.00 -4.28
C PHE A 120 -17.02 -3.69 -3.52
N VAL A 121 -18.17 -3.02 -3.40
CA VAL A 121 -19.38 -3.62 -2.80
C VAL A 121 -19.88 -4.80 -3.62
N SER A 122 -19.86 -4.70 -4.96
CA SER A 122 -20.25 -5.79 -5.86
C SER A 122 -19.32 -7.00 -5.71
N LEU A 123 -18.02 -6.76 -5.58
CA LEU A 123 -17.04 -7.81 -5.32
C LEU A 123 -17.29 -8.46 -3.96
N ALA A 124 -17.47 -7.65 -2.91
CA ALA A 124 -17.70 -8.14 -1.55
C ALA A 124 -19.03 -8.90 -1.38
N SER A 125 -20.09 -8.48 -2.10
CA SER A 125 -21.40 -9.14 -2.07
C SER A 125 -21.43 -10.43 -2.88
N ASN A 126 -20.85 -10.47 -4.09
CA ASN A 126 -20.79 -11.69 -4.91
C ASN A 126 -19.79 -12.73 -4.37
N ALA A 127 -18.79 -12.28 -3.63
CA ALA A 127 -17.91 -13.13 -2.83
C ALA A 127 -18.64 -13.88 -1.69
N GLY A 128 -19.89 -13.52 -1.37
CA GLY A 128 -20.67 -14.13 -0.30
C GLY A 128 -21.87 -14.93 -0.79
N THR A 129 -21.69 -16.19 -1.21
CA THR A 129 -22.79 -17.19 -1.23
C THR A 129 -23.14 -17.65 0.20
N GLY A 130 -23.37 -16.70 1.11
CA GLY A 130 -23.62 -16.89 2.54
C GLY A 130 -22.98 -15.76 3.34
N GLY A 131 -23.81 -14.93 4.00
CA GLY A 131 -23.46 -13.62 4.59
C GLY A 131 -22.32 -13.55 5.61
N THR A 132 -21.61 -14.64 5.89
CA THR A 132 -20.45 -14.72 6.78
C THR A 132 -19.11 -14.44 6.08
N HIS A 133 -19.00 -14.60 4.75
CA HIS A 133 -17.72 -14.45 4.03
C HIS A 133 -17.46 -13.06 3.46
N ALA A 134 -18.51 -12.27 3.21
CA ALA A 134 -18.35 -10.88 2.74
C ALA A 134 -17.59 -10.01 3.75
N ALA A 135 -17.75 -10.31 5.06
CA ALA A 135 -17.11 -9.57 6.15
C ALA A 135 -15.56 -9.61 6.12
N THR A 136 -14.94 -10.63 5.52
CA THR A 136 -13.48 -10.75 5.48
C THR A 136 -12.83 -9.87 4.41
N LEU A 137 -13.57 -9.50 3.36
CA LEU A 137 -13.11 -8.58 2.32
C LEU A 137 -13.14 -7.12 2.78
N PHE A 138 -14.06 -6.75 3.66
CA PHE A 138 -14.08 -5.43 4.29
C PHE A 138 -12.93 -5.26 5.30
N GLY A 139 -12.51 -4.01 5.53
CA GLY A 139 -11.45 -3.66 6.48
C GLY A 139 -10.04 -4.08 6.05
N ASN A 140 -9.11 -4.01 6.99
CA ASN A 140 -7.68 -4.24 6.72
C ASN A 140 -7.31 -5.72 6.59
N GLY A 141 -8.15 -6.63 7.10
CA GLY A 141 -8.00 -8.07 6.90
C GLY A 141 -7.05 -8.76 7.90
N ASP A 142 -6.78 -8.15 9.05
CA ASP A 142 -5.90 -8.69 10.08
C ASP A 142 -6.38 -10.06 10.60
N ALA A 143 -7.70 -10.20 10.82
CA ALA A 143 -8.31 -11.47 11.22
C ALA A 143 -8.08 -12.59 10.18
N ALA A 144 -8.05 -12.24 8.90
CA ALA A 144 -7.77 -13.21 7.84
C ALA A 144 -6.28 -13.61 7.82
N VAL A 145 -5.35 -12.71 8.19
CA VAL A 145 -3.94 -13.09 8.38
C VAL A 145 -3.80 -14.10 9.51
N VAL A 146 -4.41 -13.85 10.67
CA VAL A 146 -4.37 -14.78 11.81
C VAL A 146 -5.00 -16.13 11.47
N GLN A 147 -6.11 -16.13 10.72
CA GLN A 147 -6.73 -17.36 10.22
C GLN A 147 -5.82 -18.10 9.23
N ALA A 148 -5.13 -17.38 8.35
CA ALA A 148 -4.21 -17.95 7.36
C ALA A 148 -3.00 -18.61 8.02
N LEU A 149 -2.48 -18.06 9.14
CA LEU A 149 -1.43 -18.72 9.91
C LEU A 149 -1.86 -20.11 10.43
N ASN A 150 -3.16 -20.32 10.59
CA ASN A 150 -3.76 -21.60 10.96
C ASN A 150 -4.34 -22.37 9.75
N ALA A 151 -3.76 -22.19 8.55
CA ALA A 151 -4.31 -22.68 7.27
C ALA A 151 -4.66 -24.18 7.23
N ASN A 152 -3.99 -25.03 8.01
CA ASN A 152 -4.33 -26.45 8.10
C ASN A 152 -5.80 -26.70 8.48
N ASN A 153 -6.36 -25.83 9.31
CA ASN A 153 -7.77 -25.92 9.72
C ASN A 153 -8.75 -25.50 8.62
N TYR A 154 -8.26 -24.86 7.56
CA TYR A 154 -9.09 -24.19 6.55
C TYR A 154 -8.81 -24.64 5.12
N CYS A 155 -7.97 -25.64 4.88
CA CYS A 155 -7.81 -26.18 3.53
C CYS A 155 -9.02 -27.02 3.09
N PRO A 156 -9.40 -27.00 1.79
CA PRO A 156 -10.41 -27.92 1.27
C PRO A 156 -10.11 -29.38 1.66
N GLY A 157 -11.14 -30.10 2.11
CA GLY A 157 -11.02 -31.50 2.51
C GLY A 157 -10.59 -31.76 3.96
N THR A 158 -10.43 -30.74 4.81
CA THR A 158 -10.36 -30.92 6.28
C THR A 158 -11.74 -30.76 6.92
N SER A 159 -12.01 -31.52 7.98
CA SER A 159 -13.34 -31.63 8.64
C SER A 159 -13.77 -30.39 9.44
N ALA A 160 -12.95 -29.35 9.51
CA ALA A 160 -13.24 -28.14 10.28
C ALA A 160 -13.96 -27.08 9.41
N ARG A 161 -15.23 -27.34 9.07
CA ARG A 161 -16.14 -26.25 8.65
C ARG A 161 -16.65 -25.50 9.89
N THR A 162 -15.74 -24.81 10.56
CA THR A 162 -16.11 -23.89 11.63
C THR A 162 -16.17 -22.47 11.06
N ALA A 163 -16.96 -21.60 11.68
CA ALA A 163 -17.01 -20.17 11.35
C ALA A 163 -15.59 -19.58 11.38
N GLY A 164 -15.07 -19.12 10.22
CA GLY A 164 -13.69 -18.63 10.09
C GLY A 164 -12.90 -19.15 8.88
N TYR A 165 -13.53 -19.89 7.97
CA TYR A 165 -12.90 -20.35 6.72
C TYR A 165 -12.52 -19.18 5.79
N ILE A 166 -11.25 -19.15 5.35
CA ILE A 166 -10.76 -18.29 4.28
C ILE A 166 -11.07 -18.97 2.93
N PRO A 167 -11.93 -18.37 2.09
CA PRO A 167 -12.20 -18.91 0.78
C PRO A 167 -10.96 -19.01 -0.10
N ALA A 168 -10.87 -20.05 -0.94
CA ALA A 168 -9.74 -20.23 -1.86
C ALA A 168 -9.50 -19.01 -2.78
N TRP A 169 -10.55 -18.25 -3.10
CA TRP A 169 -10.48 -17.03 -3.92
C TRP A 169 -10.13 -15.76 -3.11
N PHE A 170 -9.99 -15.85 -1.79
CA PHE A 170 -9.81 -14.68 -0.90
C PHE A 170 -8.60 -13.83 -1.28
N GLY A 171 -7.44 -14.43 -1.55
CA GLY A 171 -6.23 -13.68 -1.93
C GLY A 171 -6.44 -12.80 -3.17
N VAL A 172 -7.08 -13.36 -4.20
CA VAL A 172 -7.44 -12.65 -5.44
C VAL A 172 -8.41 -11.51 -5.15
N ALA A 173 -9.52 -11.82 -4.47
CA ALA A 173 -10.56 -10.83 -4.19
C ALA A 173 -10.08 -9.73 -3.26
N LYS A 174 -9.22 -10.04 -2.28
CA LYS A 174 -8.63 -9.05 -1.39
C LYS A 174 -7.63 -8.17 -2.13
N ALA A 175 -6.82 -8.73 -3.03
CA ALA A 175 -5.94 -7.92 -3.89
C ALA A 175 -6.76 -6.93 -4.75
N ALA A 176 -7.81 -7.42 -5.41
CA ALA A 176 -8.71 -6.57 -6.20
C ALA A 176 -9.43 -5.51 -5.35
N ALA A 177 -9.90 -5.88 -4.16
CA ALA A 177 -10.47 -4.94 -3.21
C ALA A 177 -9.48 -3.82 -2.82
N THR A 178 -8.23 -4.19 -2.53
CA THR A 178 -7.15 -3.23 -2.22
C THR A 178 -6.87 -2.28 -3.39
N LEU A 179 -6.87 -2.78 -4.63
CA LEU A 179 -6.73 -1.94 -5.81
C LEU A 179 -7.90 -0.94 -5.91
N LEU A 180 -9.14 -1.41 -5.77
CA LEU A 180 -10.33 -0.56 -5.89
C LEU A 180 -10.38 0.52 -4.80
N THR A 181 -10.09 0.17 -3.55
CA THR A 181 -10.06 1.15 -2.44
C THR A 181 -8.95 2.17 -2.63
N TYR A 182 -7.75 1.74 -3.05
CA TYR A 182 -6.67 2.68 -3.33
C TYR A 182 -6.99 3.61 -4.52
N LEU A 183 -7.55 3.06 -5.60
CA LEU A 183 -7.94 3.82 -6.79
C LEU A 183 -9.06 4.81 -6.53
N SER A 184 -9.94 4.56 -5.56
CA SER A 184 -10.96 5.53 -5.15
C SER A 184 -10.37 6.85 -4.64
N GLY A 185 -9.12 6.85 -4.16
CA GLY A 185 -8.50 7.99 -3.50
C GLY A 185 -8.90 8.16 -2.03
N ALA A 186 -9.55 7.15 -1.43
CA ALA A 186 -9.78 7.13 0.00
C ALA A 186 -8.46 7.24 0.79
N CYS A 187 -8.46 8.03 1.87
CA CYS A 187 -7.29 8.17 2.73
C CYS A 187 -7.02 6.85 3.46
N GLY A 188 -5.85 6.26 3.24
CA GLY A 188 -5.49 4.99 3.85
C GLY A 188 -4.13 4.46 3.39
N GLY A 189 -3.57 3.55 4.19
CA GLY A 189 -2.35 2.81 3.84
C GLY A 189 -2.67 1.53 3.07
N ILE A 190 -1.81 1.16 2.13
CA ILE A 190 -1.98 -0.06 1.33
C ILE A 190 -1.36 -1.31 2.00
N PHE A 191 -0.56 -1.13 3.06
CA PHE A 191 0.23 -2.21 3.66
C PHE A 191 -0.61 -3.34 4.25
N ALA A 192 -1.44 -3.05 5.25
CA ALA A 192 -2.25 -4.07 5.91
C ALA A 192 -3.17 -4.86 4.96
N PRO A 193 -3.95 -4.21 4.06
CA PRO A 193 -4.81 -4.96 3.14
C PRO A 193 -4.01 -5.77 2.10
N THR A 194 -2.82 -5.33 1.69
CA THR A 194 -1.92 -6.15 0.86
C THR A 194 -1.34 -7.32 1.63
N PHE A 195 -0.99 -7.17 2.92
CA PHE A 195 -0.59 -8.28 3.78
C PHE A 195 -1.69 -9.35 3.90
N SER A 196 -2.94 -8.92 4.01
CA SER A 196 -4.10 -9.83 4.01
C SER A 196 -4.30 -10.55 2.67
N ALA A 197 -4.15 -9.83 1.55
CA ALA A 197 -4.20 -10.47 0.24
C ALA A 197 -3.07 -11.50 0.05
N ALA A 198 -1.87 -11.14 0.49
CA ALA A 198 -0.68 -11.98 0.46
C ALA A 198 -0.86 -13.28 1.26
N SER A 199 -1.42 -13.21 2.48
CA SER A 199 -1.71 -14.39 3.28
C SER A 199 -2.77 -15.29 2.64
N GLY A 200 -3.75 -14.70 1.94
CA GLY A 200 -4.74 -15.42 1.15
C GLY A 200 -4.11 -16.21 -0.02
N TRP A 201 -3.22 -15.57 -0.78
CA TRP A 201 -2.48 -16.23 -1.86
C TRP A 201 -1.55 -17.33 -1.34
N ALA A 202 -0.85 -17.07 -0.24
CA ALA A 202 0.03 -18.06 0.38
C ALA A 202 -0.76 -19.25 0.95
N THR A 203 -1.96 -19.02 1.47
CA THR A 203 -2.89 -20.09 1.89
C THR A 203 -3.34 -20.94 0.70
N LEU A 204 -3.68 -20.31 -0.43
CA LEU A 204 -4.04 -21.03 -1.65
C LEU A 204 -2.88 -21.92 -2.13
N MET A 205 -1.66 -21.38 -2.14
CA MET A 205 -0.46 -22.12 -2.51
C MET A 205 -0.16 -23.26 -1.54
N TYR A 206 -0.32 -23.04 -0.23
CA TYR A 206 -0.19 -24.08 0.77
C TYR A 206 -1.17 -25.23 0.53
N CYS A 207 -2.47 -24.93 0.42
CA CYS A 207 -3.50 -25.95 0.27
C CYS A 207 -3.42 -26.70 -1.07
N GLY A 208 -3.04 -26.00 -2.15
CA GLY A 208 -3.01 -26.55 -3.51
C GLY A 208 -1.71 -27.25 -3.89
N LEU A 209 -0.56 -26.78 -3.39
CA LEU A 209 0.76 -27.28 -3.78
C LEU A 209 1.48 -27.98 -2.62
N TRP A 210 1.65 -27.30 -1.49
CA TRP A 210 2.54 -27.79 -0.43
C TRP A 210 1.95 -28.92 0.39
N ARG A 211 0.70 -28.80 0.82
CA ARG A 211 0.03 -29.82 1.63
C ARG A 211 -0.06 -31.18 0.92
N PRO A 212 -0.41 -31.27 -0.39
CA PRO A 212 -0.38 -32.54 -1.10
C PRO A 212 1.03 -33.07 -1.38
N ALA A 213 2.02 -32.17 -1.60
CA ALA A 213 3.38 -32.57 -1.94
C ALA A 213 4.23 -32.98 -0.74
N LEU A 214 3.97 -32.41 0.44
CA LEU A 214 4.77 -32.59 1.66
C LEU A 214 3.85 -32.89 2.85
N ALA A 215 3.82 -34.14 3.29
CA ALA A 215 2.89 -34.62 4.32
C ALA A 215 3.08 -33.96 5.71
N ALA A 216 4.25 -33.39 6.00
CA ALA A 216 4.62 -32.83 7.31
C ALA A 216 5.08 -31.36 7.23
N VAL A 217 4.61 -30.59 6.24
CA VAL A 217 4.97 -29.18 6.13
C VAL A 217 4.21 -28.30 7.12
N ASP A 218 4.92 -27.42 7.83
CA ASP A 218 4.29 -26.42 8.69
C ASP A 218 3.50 -25.41 7.84
N PRO A 219 2.15 -25.32 8.01
CA PRO A 219 1.32 -24.35 7.30
C PRO A 219 1.77 -22.92 7.55
N SER A 220 2.14 -22.61 8.79
CA SER A 220 2.48 -21.25 9.22
C SER A 220 3.70 -20.77 8.47
N PHE A 221 4.75 -21.61 8.38
CA PHE A 221 5.94 -21.30 7.59
C PHE A 221 5.61 -21.03 6.11
N CYS A 222 4.80 -21.88 5.46
CA CYS A 222 4.43 -21.68 4.07
C CYS A 222 3.69 -20.36 3.87
N VAL A 223 2.77 -20.04 4.78
CA VAL A 223 1.98 -18.81 4.70
C VAL A 223 2.84 -17.58 4.98
N ILE A 224 3.72 -17.60 5.98
CA ILE A 224 4.58 -16.45 6.29
C ILE A 224 5.61 -16.21 5.20
N SER A 225 6.34 -17.24 4.77
CA SER A 225 7.32 -17.13 3.69
C SER A 225 6.66 -16.66 2.38
N GLY A 226 5.46 -17.17 2.07
CA GLY A 226 4.70 -16.73 0.91
C GLY A 226 4.15 -15.31 1.02
N THR A 227 3.68 -14.92 2.21
CA THR A 227 3.25 -13.55 2.48
C THR A 227 4.42 -12.58 2.31
N ALA A 228 5.60 -12.96 2.80
CA ALA A 228 6.83 -12.20 2.63
C ALA A 228 7.21 -12.03 1.16
N ALA A 229 7.16 -13.12 0.38
CA ALA A 229 7.44 -13.09 -1.05
C ALA A 229 6.49 -12.17 -1.82
N TYR A 230 5.17 -12.31 -1.59
CA TYR A 230 4.18 -11.46 -2.26
C TYR A 230 4.34 -9.99 -1.89
N PHE A 231 4.49 -9.69 -0.60
CA PHE A 231 4.56 -8.32 -0.12
C PHE A 231 5.87 -7.64 -0.54
N SER A 232 7.00 -8.36 -0.55
CA SER A 232 8.26 -7.83 -1.09
C SER A 232 8.19 -7.66 -2.60
N GLY A 233 7.53 -8.58 -3.31
CA GLY A 233 7.30 -8.46 -4.74
C GLY A 233 6.46 -7.23 -5.09
N PHE A 234 5.46 -6.93 -4.26
CA PHE A 234 4.57 -5.79 -4.42
C PHE A 234 5.23 -4.45 -4.11
N THR A 235 6.07 -4.39 -3.08
CA THR A 235 6.72 -3.14 -2.64
C THR A 235 8.06 -2.88 -3.33
N GLY A 236 8.82 -3.93 -3.62
CA GLY A 236 10.23 -3.86 -4.02
C GLY A 236 11.19 -3.71 -2.82
N SER A 237 10.73 -4.02 -1.60
CA SER A 237 11.46 -3.72 -0.35
C SER A 237 11.60 -5.00 0.51
N PRO A 238 12.54 -5.89 0.18
CA PRO A 238 12.65 -7.21 0.81
C PRO A 238 13.03 -7.14 2.30
N MET A 239 13.81 -6.13 2.73
CA MET A 239 14.26 -6.03 4.12
C MET A 239 13.20 -5.45 5.04
N THR A 240 12.46 -4.47 4.55
CA THR A 240 11.26 -3.91 5.19
C THR A 240 10.25 -5.01 5.41
N THR A 241 9.96 -5.79 4.37
CA THR A 241 8.99 -6.88 4.43
C THR A 241 9.39 -7.90 5.50
N PHE A 242 10.65 -8.32 5.49
CA PHE A 242 11.20 -9.24 6.48
C PHE A 242 11.11 -8.67 7.90
N ALA A 243 11.50 -7.41 8.10
CA ALA A 243 11.45 -6.73 9.39
C ALA A 243 10.03 -6.56 9.93
N LEU A 244 9.05 -6.29 9.05
CA LEU A 244 7.65 -6.19 9.43
C LEU A 244 7.12 -7.55 9.92
N ILE A 245 7.32 -8.60 9.14
CA ILE A 245 6.85 -9.94 9.50
C ILE A 245 7.47 -10.42 10.81
N THR A 246 8.79 -10.27 10.95
CA THR A 246 9.49 -10.67 12.19
C THR A 246 9.12 -9.82 13.40
N GLY A 247 8.70 -8.56 13.18
CA GLY A 247 8.18 -7.71 14.25
C GLY A 247 6.70 -7.96 14.60
N MET A 248 5.91 -8.54 13.69
CA MET A 248 4.47 -8.74 13.86
C MET A 248 4.09 -10.18 14.25
N VAL A 249 4.97 -11.16 14.03
CA VAL A 249 4.75 -12.56 14.39
C VAL A 249 5.86 -13.05 15.32
N TYR A 250 5.47 -13.59 16.47
CA TYR A 250 6.40 -14.25 17.38
C TYR A 250 6.57 -15.71 16.99
N VAL A 251 7.82 -16.15 16.79
CA VAL A 251 8.13 -17.54 16.49
C VAL A 251 8.71 -18.19 17.74
N SER A 252 7.97 -19.12 18.35
CA SER A 252 8.42 -19.95 19.47
C SER A 252 9.06 -21.24 18.96
N GLY A 253 10.15 -21.66 19.60
CA GLY A 253 10.91 -22.86 19.24
C GLY A 253 12.36 -22.75 19.72
N THR A 254 13.19 -23.73 19.37
CA THR A 254 14.65 -23.65 19.59
C THR A 254 15.28 -22.52 18.78
N ALA A 255 16.47 -22.05 19.17
CA ALA A 255 17.15 -20.97 18.46
C ALA A 255 17.45 -21.33 16.99
N GLU A 256 17.74 -22.60 16.71
CA GLU A 256 17.97 -23.12 15.36
C GLU A 256 16.68 -23.07 14.51
N GLU A 257 15.57 -23.56 15.04
CA GLU A 257 14.26 -23.52 14.36
C GLU A 257 13.83 -22.07 14.06
N GLN A 258 14.00 -21.16 15.02
CA GLN A 258 13.71 -19.74 14.82
C GLN A 258 14.59 -19.11 13.75
N MET A 259 15.89 -19.43 13.74
CA MET A 259 16.83 -18.91 12.75
C MET A 259 16.47 -19.39 11.35
N MET A 260 16.13 -20.67 11.19
CA MET A 260 15.74 -21.25 9.91
C MET A 260 14.43 -20.68 9.38
N TYR A 261 13.44 -20.50 10.25
CA TYR A 261 12.17 -19.86 9.90
C TYR A 261 12.38 -18.44 9.37
N LYS A 262 13.19 -17.65 10.08
CA LYS A 262 13.53 -16.28 9.68
C LYS A 262 14.36 -16.25 8.41
N ALA A 263 15.34 -17.13 8.27
CA ALA A 263 16.17 -17.24 7.08
C ALA A 263 15.34 -17.60 5.84
N GLY A 264 14.43 -18.57 5.94
CA GLY A 264 13.53 -18.93 4.84
C GLY A 264 12.60 -17.78 4.44
N THR A 265 12.05 -17.06 5.43
CA THR A 265 11.23 -15.87 5.19
C THR A 265 12.02 -14.77 4.46
N LEU A 266 13.27 -14.55 4.86
CA LEU A 266 14.18 -13.60 4.21
C LEU A 266 14.54 -14.02 2.78
N ILE A 267 14.85 -15.30 2.56
CA ILE A 267 15.13 -15.83 1.22
C ILE A 267 13.92 -15.62 0.31
N SER A 268 12.72 -15.93 0.81
CA SER A 268 11.47 -15.72 0.08
C SER A 268 11.26 -14.26 -0.30
N SER A 269 11.53 -13.33 0.62
CA SER A 269 11.37 -11.90 0.35
C SER A 269 12.40 -11.39 -0.66
N ILE A 270 13.67 -11.81 -0.56
CA ILE A 270 14.72 -11.44 -1.51
C ILE A 270 14.39 -11.96 -2.91
N VAL A 271 14.10 -13.27 -3.02
CA VAL A 271 13.77 -13.91 -4.30
C VAL A 271 12.52 -13.26 -4.90
N GLY A 272 11.49 -13.02 -4.09
CA GLY A 272 10.26 -12.41 -4.56
C GLY A 272 10.43 -10.99 -5.08
N SER A 273 11.24 -10.17 -4.39
CA SER A 273 11.55 -8.81 -4.84
C SER A 273 12.43 -8.78 -6.09
N HIS A 274 13.38 -9.71 -6.22
CA HIS A 274 14.23 -9.77 -7.42
C HIS A 274 13.43 -10.21 -8.64
N LEU A 275 12.52 -11.16 -8.47
CA LEU A 275 11.71 -11.66 -9.58
C LEU A 275 10.58 -10.71 -9.96
N SER A 276 10.01 -9.98 -8.99
CA SER A 276 9.03 -8.94 -9.29
C SER A 276 9.63 -7.80 -10.10
N ALA A 277 10.93 -7.52 -9.97
CA ALA A 277 11.63 -6.49 -10.75
C ALA A 277 11.61 -6.75 -12.28
N PHE A 278 11.40 -8.00 -12.72
CA PHE A 278 11.16 -8.29 -14.15
C PHE A 278 9.81 -7.78 -14.66
N ILE A 279 8.85 -7.59 -13.76
CA ILE A 279 7.49 -7.11 -14.08
C ILE A 279 7.38 -5.62 -13.79
N THR A 280 7.84 -5.20 -12.61
CA THR A 280 7.80 -3.82 -12.13
C THR A 280 9.21 -3.42 -11.70
N PRO A 281 10.02 -2.82 -12.60
CA PRO A 281 11.44 -2.56 -12.34
C PRO A 281 11.70 -1.43 -11.34
N VAL A 282 10.70 -0.57 -11.09
CA VAL A 282 10.79 0.56 -10.17
C VAL A 282 10.01 0.24 -8.91
N LYS A 283 10.52 0.62 -7.74
CA LYS A 283 9.80 0.41 -6.47
C LYS A 283 8.44 1.09 -6.50
N LEU A 284 7.47 0.50 -5.81
CA LEU A 284 6.08 0.95 -5.88
C LEU A 284 5.93 2.42 -5.47
N TYR A 285 6.50 2.78 -4.32
CA TYR A 285 6.36 4.15 -3.79
C TYR A 285 7.12 5.19 -4.60
N GLU A 286 8.27 4.81 -5.15
CA GLU A 286 9.03 5.64 -6.08
C GLU A 286 8.21 5.92 -7.33
N ARG A 287 7.64 4.89 -7.98
CA ARG A 287 6.83 5.14 -9.18
C ARG A 287 5.57 5.95 -8.88
N MET A 288 4.93 5.72 -7.74
CA MET A 288 3.78 6.50 -7.31
C MET A 288 4.12 7.98 -7.08
N SER A 289 5.29 8.28 -6.50
CA SER A 289 5.73 9.66 -6.31
C SER A 289 5.98 10.35 -7.66
N HIS A 290 6.57 9.64 -8.62
CA HIS A 290 6.73 10.14 -9.99
C HIS A 290 5.38 10.44 -10.65
N ILE A 291 4.40 9.55 -10.57
CA ILE A 291 3.06 9.79 -11.14
C ILE A 291 2.42 11.06 -10.54
N LEU A 292 2.62 11.31 -9.23
CA LEU A 292 2.13 12.51 -8.57
C LEU A 292 2.88 13.77 -9.02
N LEU A 293 4.21 13.73 -9.09
CA LEU A 293 5.05 14.86 -9.51
C LEU A 293 4.83 15.23 -10.98
N GLU A 294 4.84 14.24 -11.88
CA GLU A 294 4.45 14.41 -13.29
C GLU A 294 3.03 14.98 -13.41
N GLY A 295 2.18 14.69 -12.42
CA GLY A 295 0.86 15.30 -12.31
C GLY A 295 0.90 16.78 -12.06
N TYR A 296 1.60 17.15 -11.00
CA TYR A 296 1.75 18.52 -10.57
C TYR A 296 2.41 19.41 -11.62
N GLU A 297 3.46 18.93 -12.30
CA GLU A 297 4.15 19.67 -13.35
C GLU A 297 3.25 19.97 -14.56
N LYS A 298 2.43 18.99 -14.97
CA LYS A 298 1.46 19.16 -16.05
C LYS A 298 0.36 20.14 -15.68
N ASP A 299 -0.10 20.14 -14.43
CA ASP A 299 -1.12 21.07 -13.94
C ASP A 299 -0.57 22.51 -13.85
N LYS A 300 0.72 22.69 -13.52
CA LYS A 300 1.41 23.99 -13.63
C LYS A 300 1.51 24.52 -15.06
N ALA A 301 1.69 23.63 -16.03
CA ALA A 301 1.86 23.99 -17.44
C ALA A 301 0.53 24.24 -18.18
N ALA A 302 -0.61 23.84 -17.61
CA ALA A 302 -1.91 24.07 -18.20
C ALA A 302 -2.27 25.57 -18.11
N PRO A 303 -2.68 26.23 -19.21
CA PRO A 303 -3.11 27.62 -19.17
C PRO A 303 -4.30 27.79 -18.22
N GLU A 304 -4.30 28.86 -17.41
CA GLU A 304 -5.28 29.19 -16.35
C GLU A 304 -6.77 29.12 -16.77
N THR A 305 -7.05 29.04 -18.08
CA THR A 305 -8.40 28.94 -18.63
C THR A 305 -9.18 27.71 -18.17
N SER A 306 -8.52 26.60 -17.82
CA SER A 306 -9.21 25.39 -17.30
C SER A 306 -9.72 25.55 -15.86
N TRP A 307 -9.13 26.48 -15.10
CA TRP A 307 -9.51 26.80 -13.73
C TRP A 307 -10.25 28.13 -13.61
N ALA A 308 -10.42 28.87 -14.71
CA ALA A 308 -11.11 30.16 -14.74
C ALA A 308 -12.51 30.09 -14.11
N TRP A 309 -13.25 28.99 -14.31
CA TRP A 309 -14.55 28.80 -13.67
C TRP A 309 -14.44 28.57 -12.14
N ALA A 310 -13.43 27.83 -11.68
CA ALA A 310 -13.23 27.53 -10.26
C ALA A 310 -12.71 28.76 -9.51
N VAL A 311 -11.84 29.54 -10.16
CA VAL A 311 -11.38 30.86 -9.70
C VAL A 311 -12.57 31.82 -9.65
N TRP A 312 -13.40 31.87 -10.71
CA TRP A 312 -14.61 32.69 -10.74
C TRP A 312 -15.60 32.30 -9.64
N VAL A 313 -15.86 31.00 -9.41
CA VAL A 313 -16.73 30.53 -8.32
C VAL A 313 -16.14 30.89 -6.96
N ARG A 314 -14.83 30.72 -6.75
CA ARG A 314 -14.15 31.07 -5.50
C ARG A 314 -14.30 32.57 -5.19
N GLU A 315 -13.99 33.41 -6.16
CA GLU A 315 -14.00 34.87 -6.01
C GLU A 315 -15.41 35.42 -5.79
N ARG A 316 -16.44 34.78 -6.35
CA ARG A 316 -17.81 35.27 -6.32
C ARG A 316 -18.66 34.67 -5.21
N CYS A 317 -18.39 33.43 -4.82
CA CYS A 317 -19.12 32.73 -3.75
C CYS A 317 -18.41 32.80 -2.40
N PHE A 318 -17.10 33.03 -2.36
CA PHE A 318 -16.31 33.07 -1.12
C PHE A 318 -15.32 34.25 -1.08
N PRO A 319 -15.80 35.50 -1.21
CA PRO A 319 -14.93 36.68 -1.31
C PRO A 319 -14.09 36.95 -0.05
N ASP A 320 -14.51 36.43 1.11
CA ASP A 320 -13.90 36.76 2.41
C ASP A 320 -12.87 35.73 2.91
N LEU A 321 -12.53 34.70 2.11
CA LEU A 321 -11.49 33.74 2.50
C LEU A 321 -10.10 34.39 2.40
N PRO A 322 -9.39 34.62 3.53
CA PRO A 322 -8.05 35.20 3.51
C PRO A 322 -7.05 34.10 3.12
N GLY A 323 -6.31 34.32 2.04
CA GLY A 323 -5.12 33.52 1.73
C GLY A 323 -5.14 32.85 0.35
N THR A 324 -4.54 33.56 -0.60
CA THR A 324 -3.66 33.11 -1.70
C THR A 324 -3.91 34.00 -2.92
N THR A 325 -3.49 35.26 -2.80
CA THR A 325 -2.81 35.90 -3.93
C THR A 325 -1.70 34.93 -4.28
N PHE A 326 -1.71 34.36 -5.49
CA PHE A 326 -0.52 33.73 -6.02
C PHE A 326 0.54 34.82 -6.06
N VAL A 327 1.38 34.89 -5.01
CA VAL A 327 2.65 35.60 -5.11
C VAL A 327 3.42 34.80 -6.14
N ARG A 328 3.38 35.31 -7.36
CA ARG A 328 4.27 34.93 -8.44
C ARG A 328 5.68 35.18 -7.89
N VAL A 329 6.31 34.16 -7.31
CA VAL A 329 7.76 34.14 -7.21
C VAL A 329 8.21 33.88 -8.65
N VAL A 330 8.21 34.94 -9.43
CA VAL A 330 9.08 35.02 -10.60
C VAL A 330 10.46 34.98 -9.97
N GLU A 331 11.19 33.88 -10.15
CA GLU A 331 12.64 33.94 -9.99
C GLU A 331 13.11 35.04 -10.94
N HIS A 332 13.43 36.19 -10.34
CA HIS A 332 14.08 37.26 -11.03
C HIS A 332 15.49 36.75 -11.30
N ASP A 333 15.76 36.35 -12.54
CA ASP A 333 17.12 36.42 -13.07
C ASP A 333 17.56 37.88 -12.87
N GLU A 334 18.66 38.05 -12.14
CA GLU A 334 19.33 39.31 -11.92
C GLU A 334 19.84 39.86 -13.27
N THR A 335 18.98 40.55 -14.00
CA THR A 335 19.40 41.53 -15.00
C THR A 335 18.49 42.75 -14.89
N GLU A 336 19.12 43.86 -14.53
CA GLU A 336 18.55 45.21 -14.52
C GLU A 336 17.90 45.52 -15.88
N ASP A 337 16.62 45.90 -15.88
CA ASP A 337 16.16 47.20 -16.40
C ASP A 337 14.63 47.21 -16.59
N ASN A 338 13.97 48.18 -15.94
CA ASN A 338 12.67 48.77 -16.23
C ASN A 338 11.62 47.90 -16.98
N VAL A 339 10.72 47.25 -16.23
CA VAL A 339 9.46 46.73 -16.80
C VAL A 339 8.27 47.47 -16.20
N GLU A 340 7.69 48.33 -17.05
CA GLU A 340 6.48 49.10 -16.81
C GLU A 340 5.30 48.23 -16.36
N MET A 341 4.59 48.72 -15.34
CA MET A 341 3.31 48.22 -14.83
C MET A 341 2.15 48.54 -15.81
N GLY A 342 2.33 48.24 -17.11
CA GLY A 342 1.49 48.71 -18.22
C GLY A 342 0.64 47.65 -18.92
N THR A 343 0.90 46.35 -18.71
CA THR A 343 0.27 45.29 -19.52
C THR A 343 -1.12 44.87 -19.05
N PHE A 344 -1.39 44.84 -17.74
CA PHE A 344 -2.71 44.38 -17.25
C PHE A 344 -3.84 45.37 -17.55
N LYS A 345 -3.59 46.68 -17.42
CA LYS A 345 -4.60 47.71 -17.69
C LYS A 345 -4.94 47.80 -19.19
N LYS A 346 -3.94 47.60 -20.06
CA LYS A 346 -4.12 47.61 -21.52
C LYS A 346 -4.90 46.38 -22.00
N GLU A 347 -4.64 45.21 -21.44
CA GLU A 347 -5.38 44.00 -21.78
C GLU A 347 -6.82 44.04 -21.23
N TRP A 348 -7.02 44.64 -20.06
CA TRP A 348 -8.35 44.86 -19.47
C TRP A 348 -9.21 45.84 -20.28
N GLU A 349 -8.64 46.93 -20.80
CA GLU A 349 -9.38 47.85 -21.68
C GLU A 349 -9.67 47.23 -23.05
N ARG A 350 -8.75 46.43 -23.60
CA ARG A 350 -8.98 45.66 -24.84
C ARG A 350 -10.12 44.64 -24.70
N LEU A 351 -10.25 44.00 -23.53
CA LEU A 351 -11.35 43.06 -23.25
C LEU A 351 -12.72 43.74 -23.08
N LYS A 352 -12.75 45.05 -22.77
CA LYS A 352 -14.00 45.83 -22.75
C LYS A 352 -14.48 46.22 -24.15
N GLU A 353 -13.57 46.35 -25.12
CA GLU A 353 -13.89 46.67 -26.51
C GLU A 353 -14.37 45.45 -27.31
N LEU A 354 -14.06 44.24 -26.83
CA LEU A 354 -14.59 43.00 -27.38
C LEU A 354 -15.98 42.74 -26.78
N ASP A 355 -17.00 43.16 -27.53
CA ASP A 355 -18.45 43.13 -27.27
C ASP A 355 -19.00 41.69 -27.02
N PHE A 356 -18.48 41.01 -26.00
CA PHE A 356 -18.74 39.61 -25.69
C PHE A 356 -19.90 39.43 -24.69
N PHE A 357 -20.89 40.31 -24.70
CA PHE A 357 -22.17 40.10 -24.00
C PHE A 357 -23.31 40.87 -24.69
N PRO A 358 -24.16 40.22 -25.51
CA PRO A 358 -25.45 40.80 -25.84
C PRO A 358 -26.37 40.66 -24.62
N ASN A 359 -26.82 41.82 -24.12
CA ASN A 359 -28.06 42.08 -23.40
C ASN A 359 -28.71 40.88 -22.69
N TYR A 360 -28.64 40.83 -21.36
CA TYR A 360 -29.75 40.38 -20.54
C TYR A 360 -29.88 41.27 -19.30
N TYR A 361 -31.12 41.75 -19.12
CA TYR A 361 -31.65 42.54 -18.00
C TYR A 361 -31.41 41.88 -16.64
#